data_AF-A0A699SPW5-F1
#
_entry.id   AF-A0A699SPW5-F1
#
_cell.length_a   1.000
_cell.length_b   1.000
_cell.length_c   1.000
_cell.angle_alpha   90.00
_cell.angle_beta   90.00
_cell.angle_gamma   90.00
#
_symmetry.space_group_name_H-M   'P 1'
#
loop_
_entity.id
_entity.type
_entity.pdbx_description
1 polymer ?
#
loop_
_entity_poly.entity_id
_entity_poly.type
_entity_poly.pdbx_seq_one_letter_code
_entity_poly.pdbx_strand_id
1 'polypeptide(L)'
;MYLTASRPDIMFVVCACARHQVTPKECHMHAVKRIFRYLKGHPKLGLWYPKESPFDLVAYSDSDYGGATQDRKSTTRGCQFLGRRLIS
;
A
#
# COMPACT_ATOMS: atom_id res chain seq x y z
N MET A 1 7.27 -4.14 1.44
CA MET A 1 6.15 -4.94 0.91
C MET A 1 5.41 -5.75 1.97
N TYR A 2 6.06 -6.34 2.97
CA TYR A 2 5.37 -7.20 3.95
C TYR A 2 4.27 -6.48 4.77
N LEU A 3 4.57 -5.30 5.31
CA LEU A 3 3.62 -4.53 6.12
C LEU A 3 2.42 -4.01 5.32
N THR A 4 2.60 -3.62 4.06
CA THR A 4 1.51 -3.10 3.22
C THR A 4 0.53 -4.20 2.80
N ALA A 5 1.02 -5.43 2.62
CA ALA A 5 0.18 -6.57 2.27
C ALA A 5 -0.74 -7.00 3.44
N SER A 6 -0.26 -6.95 4.69
CA SER A 6 -1.09 -7.24 5.86
C SER A 6 -1.85 -6.02 6.37
N ARG A 7 -1.44 -4.79 6.02
CA ARG A 7 -2.06 -3.55 6.49
C ARG A 7 -2.41 -2.61 5.34
N PRO A 8 -3.46 -2.93 4.56
CA PRO A 8 -3.88 -2.08 3.45
C PRO A 8 -4.32 -0.68 3.91
N ASP A 9 -4.73 -0.54 5.17
CA ASP A 9 -5.12 0.73 5.81
C ASP A 9 -3.99 1.79 5.81
N ILE A 10 -2.73 1.37 5.75
CA ILE A 10 -1.57 2.29 5.66
C ILE A 10 -0.85 2.25 4.32
N MET A 11 -1.32 1.45 3.36
CA MET A 11 -0.64 1.25 2.08
C MET A 11 -0.45 2.57 1.34
N PHE A 12 -1.51 3.36 1.22
CA PHE A 12 -1.45 4.65 0.53
C PHE A 12 -0.43 5.61 1.15
N VAL A 13 -0.45 5.76 2.49
CA VAL A 13 0.44 6.71 3.17
C VAL A 13 1.90 6.26 3.12
N VAL A 14 2.16 4.95 3.16
CA VAL A 14 3.50 4.37 3.00
C VAL A 14 4.01 4.59 1.57
N CYS A 15 3.20 4.31 0.56
CA CYS A 15 3.54 4.55 -0.85
C CYS A 15 3.78 6.04 -1.15
N ALA A 16 2.98 6.93 -0.56
CA ALA A 16 3.18 8.38 -0.69
C ALA A 16 4.50 8.85 -0.04
N CYS A 17 4.86 8.32 1.14
CA CYS A 17 6.12 8.64 1.80
C CYS A 17 7.33 8.08 1.02
N ALA A 18 7.21 6.87 0.47
CA ALA A 18 8.28 6.21 -0.28
C ALA A 18 8.72 7.00 -1.52
N ARG A 19 7.79 7.71 -2.18
CA ARG A 19 8.09 8.59 -3.33
C ARG A 19 9.11 9.69 -3.01
N HIS A 20 9.23 10.08 -1.74
CA HIS A 20 10.14 11.13 -1.30
C HIS A 20 11.36 10.59 -0.54
N GLN A 21 11.64 9.29 -0.66
CA GLN A 21 12.74 8.65 0.08
C GLN A 21 14.12 9.17 -0.36
N VAL A 22 14.29 9.53 -1.63
CA VAL A 22 15.57 10.04 -2.17
C VAL A 22 15.88 11.44 -1.63
N THR A 23 14.85 12.27 -1.46
CA THR A 23 14.97 13.64 -0.94
C THR A 23 13.85 13.92 0.08
N PRO A 24 13.97 13.40 1.31
CA PRO A 24 12.94 13.55 2.33
C PRO A 24 12.90 14.99 2.85
N LYS A 25 11.68 15.49 3.09
CA LYS A 25 11.43 16.77 3.76
C LYS A 25 10.99 16.51 5.20
N GLU A 26 11.07 17.54 6.04
CA GLU A 26 10.67 17.45 7.45
C GLU A 26 9.23 16.93 7.61
N CYS A 27 8.29 17.39 6.77
CA CYS A 27 6.92 16.89 6.76
C CYS A 27 6.81 15.39 6.49
N HIS A 28 7.65 14.83 5.61
CA HIS A 28 7.70 13.38 5.34
C HIS A 28 8.23 12.63 6.56
N MET A 29 9.23 13.17 7.26
CA MET A 29 9.76 12.58 8.50
C MET A 29 8.71 12.55 9.61
N HIS A 30 7.88 13.59 9.74
CA HIS A 30 6.76 13.58 10.67
C HIS A 30 5.71 12.52 10.31
N ALA A 31 5.38 12.36 9.02
CA ALA A 31 4.46 11.34 8.55
C ALA A 31 4.98 9.93 8.87
N VAL A 32 6.25 9.66 8.59
CA VAL A 32 6.91 8.37 8.92
C VAL A 32 6.87 8.08 10.43
N LYS A 33 7.16 9.07 11.28
CA LYS A 33 7.02 8.93 12.74
C LYS A 33 5.59 8.60 13.19
N ARG A 34 4.56 9.13 12.51
CA ARG A 34 3.16 8.79 12.79
C ARG A 34 2.85 7.34 12.39
N ILE A 35 3.34 6.89 11.23
CA ILE A 35 3.20 5.50 10.79
C ILE A 35 3.81 4.55 11.84
N PHE A 36 5.03 4.82 12.31
CA PHE A 36 5.66 3.98 13.33
C PHE A 36 4.91 3.96 14.66
N ARG A 37 4.38 5.11 15.12
CA ARG A 37 3.55 5.15 16.34
C ARG A 37 2.28 4.33 16.19
N TYR A 38 1.63 4.39 15.02
CA TYR A 38 0.45 3.60 14.73
C TYR A 38 0.74 2.10 14.72
N LEU A 39 1.84 1.68 14.09
CA LEU A 39 2.31 0.29 14.08
C LEU A 39 2.58 -0.21 15.51
N LYS A 40 3.22 0.62 16.34
CA LYS A 40 3.51 0.29 17.75
C LYS A 40 2.23 0.19 18.60
N GLY A 41 1.25 1.05 18.37
CA GLY A 41 -0.03 1.04 19.10
C GLY A 41 -0.91 -0.17 18.79
N HIS A 42 -0.80 -0.71 17.57
CA HIS A 42 -1.65 -1.81 17.10
C HIS A 42 -0.82 -2.91 16.42
N PRO A 43 -0.01 -3.68 17.18
CA PRO A 43 0.90 -4.69 16.62
C PRO A 43 0.17 -5.91 16.06
N LYS A 44 -1.04 -6.22 16.56
CA LYS A 44 -1.86 -7.35 16.09
C LYS A 44 -2.85 -6.97 14.98
N LEU A 45 -2.91 -5.69 14.61
CA LEU A 45 -3.83 -5.22 13.59
C LEU A 45 -3.22 -5.46 12.20
N GLY A 46 -3.84 -6.39 11.48
CA GLY A 46 -3.49 -6.73 10.11
C GLY A 46 -4.31 -7.92 9.61
N LEU A 47 -4.40 -8.04 8.29
CA LEU A 47 -4.96 -9.20 7.61
C LEU A 47 -4.05 -10.40 7.82
N TRP A 48 -4.67 -11.53 8.16
CA TRP A 48 -4.01 -12.82 8.24
C TRP A 48 -4.30 -13.64 6.99
N TYR A 49 -3.25 -14.19 6.38
CA TYR A 49 -3.34 -15.01 5.17
C TYR A 49 -3.06 -16.48 5.52
N PRO A 50 -4.07 -17.34 5.66
CA PRO A 50 -3.88 -18.77 5.87
C PRO A 50 -3.05 -19.39 4.75
N LYS A 51 -2.09 -20.25 5.12
CA LYS A 51 -1.18 -20.96 4.18
C LYS A 51 -1.91 -21.90 3.21
N GLU A 52 -3.15 -22.27 3.52
CA GLU A 52 -3.89 -23.35 2.85
C GLU A 52 -4.54 -22.96 1.52
N SER A 53 -4.45 -21.70 1.09
CA SER A 53 -4.99 -21.32 -0.23
C SER A 53 -4.00 -21.63 -1.35
N PRO A 54 -4.47 -22.11 -2.52
CA PRO A 54 -3.62 -22.21 -3.71
C PRO A 54 -2.96 -20.85 -3.99
N PHE A 55 -1.66 -20.90 -4.32
CA PHE A 55 -0.85 -19.71 -4.60
C PHE A 55 -1.15 -19.20 -6.01
N ASP A 56 -2.32 -18.60 -6.19
CA ASP A 56 -2.75 -18.01 -7.45
C ASP A 56 -2.77 -16.49 -7.31
N LEU A 57 -1.90 -15.78 -8.03
CA LEU A 57 -1.78 -14.32 -7.96
C LEU A 57 -2.45 -13.70 -9.18
N VAL A 58 -3.57 -13.00 -8.98
CA VAL A 58 -4.34 -12.33 -10.03
C VAL A 58 -4.32 -10.82 -9.79
N ALA A 59 -3.87 -10.03 -10.76
CA ALA A 59 -3.85 -8.58 -10.65
C ALA A 59 -4.73 -7.94 -11.73
N TYR A 60 -5.60 -7.03 -11.32
CA TYR A 60 -6.39 -6.17 -12.19
C TYR A 60 -5.79 -4.77 -12.14
N SER A 61 -5.75 -4.09 -13.29
CA SER A 61 -5.30 -2.72 -13.40
C SER A 61 -6.26 -1.99 -14.33
N ASP A 62 -6.77 -0.85 -13.88
CA ASP A 62 -7.51 0.08 -14.70
C ASP A 62 -6.54 1.14 -15.25
N SER A 63 -6.74 1.50 -16.51
CA SER A 63 -5.94 2.52 -17.18
C SER A 63 -6.87 3.58 -17.73
N ASP A 64 -7.16 4.59 -16.90
CA ASP A 64 -7.96 5.74 -17.28
C ASP A 64 -7.07 6.94 -17.65
N TYR A 65 -7.35 7.54 -18.81
CA TYR A 65 -6.59 8.68 -19.34
C TYR A 65 -6.84 9.99 -18.57
N GLY A 66 -7.92 10.06 -17.77
CA GLY A 66 -8.40 11.29 -17.12
C GLY A 66 -7.99 11.50 -15.66
N GLY A 67 -7.32 10.55 -15.01
CA GLY A 67 -7.18 10.53 -13.54
C GLY A 67 -5.99 11.27 -12.92
N ALA A 68 -5.04 11.78 -13.71
CA ALA A 68 -3.79 12.36 -13.19
C ALA A 68 -3.40 13.66 -13.90
N THR A 69 -3.57 14.81 -13.22
CA THR A 69 -3.23 16.15 -13.72
C THR A 69 -1.74 16.42 -13.86
N GLN A 70 -0.88 15.62 -13.21
CA GLN A 70 0.57 15.87 -13.15
C GLN A 70 1.35 15.08 -14.21
N ASP A 71 1.04 13.78 -14.39
CA ASP A 71 1.90 12.87 -15.15
C ASP A 71 1.13 12.06 -16.23
N ARG A 72 -0.20 12.20 -16.31
CA ARG A 72 -1.12 11.41 -17.17
C ARG A 72 -0.95 9.89 -17.09
N LYS A 73 -0.36 9.38 -16.00
CA LYS A 73 -0.25 7.95 -15.68
C LYS A 73 -1.21 7.61 -14.56
N SER A 74 -2.14 6.69 -14.79
CA SER A 74 -3.03 6.20 -13.74
C SER A 74 -2.17 5.52 -12.66
N THR A 75 -2.20 6.06 -11.45
CA THR A 75 -1.39 5.57 -10.31
C THR A 75 -2.27 4.84 -9.28
N THR A 76 -3.58 4.75 -9.53
CA THR A 76 -4.56 4.76 -8.42
C THR A 76 -5.50 3.55 -8.41
N ARG A 77 -5.65 2.80 -9.50
CA ARG A 77 -6.69 1.75 -9.57
C ARG A 77 -6.15 0.46 -10.16
N GLY A 78 -5.51 -0.33 -9.31
CA GLY A 78 -5.35 -1.76 -9.54
C GLY A 78 -5.71 -2.51 -8.26
N CYS A 79 -6.11 -3.77 -8.39
CA CYS A 79 -6.31 -4.66 -7.26
C CYS A 79 -5.58 -5.98 -7.50
N GLN A 80 -4.85 -6.46 -6.51
CA GLN A 80 -4.12 -7.71 -6.55
C GLN A 80 -4.78 -8.69 -5.60
N PHE A 81 -5.02 -9.91 -6.06
CA PHE A 81 -5.61 -10.99 -5.31
C PHE A 81 -4.63 -12.16 -5.19
N LEU A 82 -4.50 -12.69 -3.99
CA LEU A 82 -3.87 -13.99 -3.75
C LEU A 82 -4.98 -15.00 -3.42
N GLY A 83 -5.27 -15.90 -4.36
CA GLY A 83 -6.48 -16.70 -4.39
C GLY A 83 -7.71 -15.80 -4.43
N ARG A 84 -8.58 -15.89 -3.42
CA ARG A 84 -9.78 -15.04 -3.28
C ARG A 84 -9.58 -13.81 -2.38
N ARG A 85 -8.34 -13.48 -2.01
CA ARG A 85 -8.05 -12.45 -0.99
C ARG A 85 -7.38 -11.23 -1.62
N LEU A 86 -7.95 -10.04 -1.40
CA LEU A 86 -7.36 -8.78 -1.85
C LEU A 86 -6.11 -8.45 -1.01
N ILE A 87 -4.97 -8.22 -1.66
CA ILE A 87 -3.68 -7.94 -1.01
C ILE A 87 -3.09 -6.57 -1.35
N SER A 88 -3.56 -5.92 -2.42
CA SER A 88 -3.14 -4.57 -2.84
C SER A 88 -4.16 -3.94 -3.78
#